data_AF-A0AAE2S9F4-F1
#
_entry.id   AF-A0AAE2S9F4-F1
#
_cell.length_a   1.000
_cell.length_b   1.000
_cell.length_c   1.000
_cell.angle_alpha   90.00
_cell.angle_beta   90.00
_cell.angle_gamma   90.00
#
_symmetry.space_group_name_H-M   'P 1'
#
loop_
_entity.id
_entity.type
_entity.pdbx_description
1 polymer ?
#
loop_
_entity_poly.entity_id
_entity_poly.type
_entity_poly.pdbx_seq_one_letter_code
_entity_poly.pdbx_strand_id
1 'polypeptide(L)'
;MSSHHHNHPATPGRVDSSTLLCGTVGLLLAVAMFWVGLLGKGDQRILDMLSQPVFRGTDPTILDTRVLIGLTLLACFGLSFAVLDSAGTWRRVVLGVTVLILVAALVPVLAVWEIYFPPMMTLVGVFWSWFCAMMYVSHHEMPCELLGAKPTPVKTKKVDAPSAAPAKAKPVAEQPTTTKAKKKKRKASDADDKYKPKDLIDG
;
A
#
# COMPACT_ATOMS: atom_id res chain seq x y z
N MET A 1 23.21 17.06 33.23
CA MET A 1 22.34 17.72 32.23
C MET A 1 21.39 16.67 31.69
N SER A 2 20.07 16.91 31.69
CA SER A 2 19.08 15.91 31.23
C SER A 2 18.55 16.33 29.86
N SER A 3 18.80 15.52 28.83
CA SER A 3 18.37 15.83 27.46
C SER A 3 16.92 15.36 27.26
N HIS A 4 15.99 16.29 27.20
CA HIS A 4 14.60 16.00 26.83
C HIS A 4 14.51 15.68 25.33
N HIS A 5 14.63 14.39 25.00
CA HIS A 5 14.23 13.91 23.67
C HIS A 5 12.72 14.07 23.51
N HIS A 6 12.33 15.07 22.73
CA HIS A 6 10.96 15.23 22.25
C HIS A 6 10.67 14.16 21.20
N ASN A 7 10.20 13.00 21.65
CA ASN A 7 9.65 11.98 20.77
C ASN A 7 8.39 12.54 20.09
N HIS A 8 8.54 13.04 18.85
CA HIS A 8 7.40 13.33 18.00
C HIS A 8 6.64 12.01 17.75
N PRO A 9 5.32 11.95 17.99
CA PRO A 9 4.56 10.75 17.72
C PRO A 9 4.54 10.49 16.21
N ALA A 10 5.01 9.33 15.78
CA ALA A 10 4.99 8.95 14.38
C ALA A 10 3.55 8.83 13.89
N THR A 11 3.27 9.36 12.70
CA THR A 11 1.96 9.21 12.06
C THR A 11 1.75 7.74 11.65
N PRO A 12 0.66 7.07 12.07
CA PRO A 12 0.44 5.67 11.74
C PRO A 12 0.44 5.42 10.22
N GLY A 13 1.30 4.50 9.77
CA GLY A 13 1.40 4.13 8.36
C GLY A 13 0.13 3.45 7.85
N ARG A 14 -0.30 3.80 6.63
CA ARG A 14 -1.51 3.25 6.01
C ARG A 14 -1.16 2.46 4.75
N VAL A 15 -1.24 1.14 4.86
CA VAL A 15 -0.59 0.18 3.94
C VAL A 15 -1.10 0.34 2.50
N ASP A 16 -2.41 0.18 2.27
CA ASP A 16 -2.98 0.03 0.93
C ASP A 16 -2.76 1.27 0.05
N SER A 17 -3.08 2.45 0.58
CA SER A 17 -2.93 3.72 -0.15
C SER A 17 -1.49 4.01 -0.52
N SER A 18 -0.54 3.60 0.32
CA SER A 18 0.89 3.84 0.11
C SER A 18 1.49 2.82 -0.87
N THR A 19 1.05 1.56 -0.81
CA THR A 19 1.35 0.54 -1.84
C THR A 19 0.89 1.02 -3.22
N LEU A 20 -0.34 1.56 -3.34
CA LEU A 20 -0.85 2.09 -4.61
C LEU A 20 -0.02 3.30 -5.11
N LEU A 21 0.36 4.22 -4.22
CA LEU A 21 1.19 5.38 -4.58
C LEU A 21 2.61 4.98 -5.02
N CYS A 22 3.30 4.11 -4.28
CA CYS A 22 4.65 3.65 -4.64
C CYS A 22 4.64 2.79 -5.93
N GLY A 23 3.60 1.96 -6.13
CA GLY A 23 3.40 1.19 -7.36
C GLY A 23 3.17 2.08 -8.58
N THR A 24 2.22 3.02 -8.48
CA THR A 24 1.89 3.94 -9.59
C THR A 24 3.03 4.88 -9.96
N VAL A 25 3.74 5.47 -8.99
CA VAL A 25 4.85 6.40 -9.28
C VAL A 25 6.00 5.68 -10.00
N GLY A 26 6.37 4.46 -9.57
CA GLY A 26 7.39 3.66 -10.26
C GLY A 26 6.96 3.25 -11.67
N LEU A 27 5.72 2.79 -11.84
CA LEU A 27 5.17 2.41 -13.15
C LEU A 27 5.09 3.61 -14.11
N LEU A 28 4.60 4.77 -13.66
CA LEU A 28 4.50 5.98 -14.46
C LEU A 28 5.89 6.48 -14.92
N LEU A 29 6.90 6.44 -14.05
CA LEU A 29 8.26 6.81 -14.42
C LEU A 29 8.83 5.85 -15.48
N ALA A 30 8.65 4.54 -15.29
CA ALA A 30 9.11 3.53 -16.25
C ALA A 30 8.45 3.69 -17.62
N VAL A 31 7.13 3.87 -17.67
CA VAL A 31 6.38 4.11 -18.92
C VAL A 31 6.83 5.42 -19.59
N ALA A 32 7.06 6.49 -18.82
CA ALA A 32 7.55 7.75 -19.38
C ALA A 32 8.96 7.63 -19.97
N MET A 33 9.89 6.96 -19.27
CA MET A 33 11.27 6.75 -19.74
C MET A 33 11.35 5.78 -20.93
N PHE A 34 10.43 4.81 -21.01
CA PHE A 34 10.23 3.97 -22.19
C PHE A 34 9.70 4.79 -23.38
N TRP A 35 8.68 5.64 -23.18
CA TRP A 35 8.10 6.47 -24.24
C TRP A 35 9.08 7.52 -24.79
N VAL A 36 9.97 8.06 -23.96
CA VAL A 36 11.07 8.94 -24.36
C VAL A 36 12.20 8.19 -25.10
N GLY A 37 12.15 6.85 -25.15
CA GLY A 37 13.16 6.00 -25.80
C GLY A 37 14.50 5.95 -25.07
N LEU A 38 14.61 6.57 -23.89
CA LEU A 38 15.86 6.73 -23.14
C LEU A 38 16.45 5.37 -22.72
N LEU A 39 15.57 4.40 -22.44
CA LEU A 39 15.92 3.04 -22.03
C LEU A 39 16.40 2.16 -23.19
N GLY A 40 15.99 2.45 -24.43
CA GLY A 40 16.25 1.61 -25.60
C GLY A 40 17.73 1.40 -25.90
N LYS A 41 18.61 2.34 -25.51
CA LYS A 41 20.07 2.17 -25.60
C LYS A 41 20.60 1.10 -24.63
N GLY A 42 19.98 0.94 -23.46
CA GLY A 42 20.31 -0.11 -22.50
C GLY A 42 19.82 -1.47 -22.98
N ASP A 43 18.59 -1.54 -23.49
CA ASP A 43 18.02 -2.77 -24.05
C ASP A 43 18.83 -3.24 -25.29
N GLN A 44 19.16 -2.33 -26.23
CA GLN A 44 20.02 -2.64 -27.39
C GLN A 44 21.38 -3.21 -26.95
N ARG A 45 22.01 -2.66 -25.91
CA ARG A 45 23.29 -3.20 -25.37
C ARG A 45 23.16 -4.59 -24.77
N ILE A 46 22.01 -4.94 -24.19
CA ILE A 46 21.76 -6.29 -23.71
C ILE A 46 21.49 -7.24 -24.87
N LEU A 47 20.79 -6.79 -25.91
CA LEU A 47 20.59 -7.56 -27.14
C LEU A 47 21.92 -7.84 -27.88
N ASP A 48 22.81 -6.85 -28.00
CA ASP A 48 24.20 -7.01 -28.51
C ASP A 48 24.98 -8.10 -27.74
N MET A 49 24.82 -8.14 -26.42
CA MET A 49 25.50 -9.12 -25.55
C MET A 49 24.89 -10.52 -25.58
N LEU A 50 23.62 -10.66 -25.99
CA LEU A 50 22.92 -11.95 -26.11
C LEU A 50 22.97 -12.55 -27.52
N SER A 51 23.07 -11.72 -28.57
CA SER A 51 23.13 -12.18 -29.96
C SER A 51 24.44 -12.90 -30.33
N GLN A 52 25.53 -12.65 -29.59
CA GLN A 52 26.79 -13.38 -29.79
C GLN A 52 26.76 -14.81 -29.19
N PRO A 53 26.33 -15.03 -27.92
CA PRO A 53 26.35 -16.38 -27.33
C PRO A 53 25.02 -17.17 -27.40
N VAL A 54 23.85 -16.53 -27.47
CA VAL A 54 22.54 -17.21 -27.35
C VAL A 54 21.83 -17.33 -28.70
N PHE A 55 21.41 -16.20 -29.29
CA PHE A 55 20.59 -16.19 -30.51
C PHE A 55 21.46 -16.55 -31.74
N ARG A 56 21.45 -17.83 -32.15
CA ARG A 56 22.38 -18.40 -33.15
C ARG A 56 22.02 -18.04 -34.61
N GLY A 57 21.91 -16.75 -34.90
CA GLY A 57 21.53 -16.25 -36.23
C GLY A 57 20.02 -16.31 -36.52
N THR A 58 19.22 -16.58 -35.50
CA THR A 58 17.76 -16.47 -35.46
C THR A 58 17.35 -15.06 -35.04
N ASP A 59 16.35 -14.47 -35.70
CA ASP A 59 15.73 -13.23 -35.25
C ASP A 59 14.87 -13.51 -34.00
N PRO A 60 15.18 -12.93 -32.82
CA PRO A 60 14.48 -13.27 -31.59
C PRO A 60 13.08 -12.65 -31.55
N THR A 61 12.11 -13.40 -31.01
CA THR A 61 10.74 -12.91 -30.85
C THR A 61 10.68 -11.88 -29.73
N ILE A 62 10.52 -10.60 -30.09
CA ILE A 62 10.40 -9.50 -29.11
C ILE A 62 9.06 -9.60 -28.38
N LEU A 63 9.09 -9.51 -27.04
CA LEU A 63 7.90 -9.56 -26.20
C LEU A 63 6.99 -8.34 -26.42
N ASP A 64 5.69 -8.54 -26.60
CA ASP A 64 4.72 -7.45 -26.81
C ASP A 64 4.72 -6.45 -25.65
N THR A 65 4.70 -5.15 -26.01
CA THR A 65 4.65 -4.01 -25.09
C THR A 65 3.51 -4.12 -24.07
N ARG A 66 2.36 -4.73 -24.41
CA ARG A 66 1.26 -4.93 -23.44
C ARG A 66 1.64 -5.92 -22.34
N VAL A 67 2.36 -6.98 -22.69
CA VAL A 67 2.88 -7.98 -21.75
C VAL A 67 4.00 -7.37 -20.89
N LEU A 68 4.88 -6.57 -21.49
CA LEU A 68 5.92 -5.82 -20.78
C LEU A 68 5.34 -4.83 -19.74
N ILE A 69 4.30 -4.07 -20.12
CA ILE A 69 3.56 -3.17 -19.20
C ILE A 69 2.88 -3.99 -18.09
N GLY A 70 2.21 -5.09 -18.44
CA GLY A 70 1.53 -5.96 -17.47
C GLY A 70 2.49 -6.58 -16.44
N LEU A 71 3.66 -7.06 -16.89
CA LEU A 71 4.70 -7.59 -16.02
C LEU A 71 5.33 -6.49 -15.15
N THR A 72 5.60 -5.30 -15.71
CA THR A 72 6.11 -4.15 -14.96
C THR A 72 5.12 -3.72 -13.87
N LEU A 73 3.82 -3.69 -14.19
CA LEU A 73 2.75 -3.42 -13.23
C LEU A 73 2.76 -4.47 -12.11
N LEU A 74 2.70 -5.76 -12.45
CA LEU A 74 2.70 -6.84 -11.46
C LEU A 74 3.95 -6.78 -10.55
N ALA A 75 5.12 -6.49 -11.11
CA ALA A 75 6.36 -6.37 -10.35
C ALA A 75 6.38 -5.14 -9.43
N CYS A 76 5.97 -3.95 -9.89
CA CYS A 76 5.94 -2.73 -9.08
C CYS A 76 4.93 -2.82 -7.91
N PHE A 77 3.70 -3.25 -8.20
CA PHE A 77 2.66 -3.39 -7.17
C PHE A 77 2.93 -4.58 -6.24
N GLY A 78 3.40 -5.72 -6.77
CA GLY A 78 3.76 -6.89 -5.99
C GLY A 78 4.95 -6.66 -5.05
N LEU A 79 6.01 -6.00 -5.52
CA LEU A 79 7.14 -5.62 -4.68
C LEU A 79 6.74 -4.57 -3.63
N SER A 80 5.94 -3.55 -4.01
CA SER A 80 5.40 -2.59 -3.05
C SER A 80 4.62 -3.29 -1.93
N PHE A 81 3.75 -4.24 -2.27
CA PHE A 81 2.99 -5.02 -1.29
C PHE A 81 3.91 -5.84 -0.36
N ALA A 82 4.83 -6.63 -0.92
CA ALA A 82 5.75 -7.46 -0.14
C ALA A 82 6.70 -6.64 0.78
N VAL A 83 7.12 -5.45 0.33
CA VAL A 83 7.95 -4.53 1.12
C VAL A 83 7.18 -3.92 2.28
N LEU A 84 5.89 -3.59 2.11
CA LEU A 84 5.09 -3.03 3.19
C LEU A 84 4.65 -4.11 4.20
N ASP A 85 4.29 -5.31 3.74
CA ASP A 85 3.91 -6.45 4.59
C ASP A 85 5.06 -6.95 5.48
N SER A 86 6.26 -7.12 4.91
CA SER A 86 7.42 -7.62 5.65
C SER A 86 7.90 -6.66 6.74
N ALA A 87 7.77 -7.05 8.00
CA ALA A 87 8.40 -6.37 9.14
C ALA A 87 9.95 -6.40 9.05
N GLY A 88 10.59 -5.33 9.54
CA GLY A 88 12.05 -5.19 9.64
C GLY A 88 12.74 -4.71 8.35
N THR A 89 13.41 -3.56 8.42
CA THR A 89 14.06 -2.87 7.30
C THR A 89 15.03 -3.74 6.49
N TRP A 90 15.80 -4.63 7.14
CA TRP A 90 16.72 -5.53 6.44
C TRP A 90 16.01 -6.47 5.46
N ARG A 91 14.84 -7.02 5.85
CA ARG A 91 14.04 -7.88 4.97
C ARG A 91 13.50 -7.10 3.76
N ARG A 92 13.03 -5.87 3.99
CA ARG A 92 12.59 -4.94 2.92
C ARG A 92 13.69 -4.63 1.89
N VAL A 93 14.94 -4.55 2.34
CA VAL A 93 16.09 -4.36 1.44
C VAL A 93 16.37 -5.63 0.64
N VAL A 94 16.43 -6.81 1.30
CA VAL A 94 16.66 -8.09 0.62
C VAL A 94 15.55 -8.40 -0.39
N LEU A 95 14.28 -8.08 -0.09
CA LEU A 95 13.16 -8.25 -1.02
C LEU A 95 13.30 -7.40 -2.29
N GLY A 96 13.66 -6.11 -2.15
CA GLY A 96 13.89 -5.26 -3.32
C GLY A 96 15.05 -5.72 -4.20
N VAL A 97 16.19 -6.05 -3.57
CA VAL A 97 17.38 -6.55 -4.28
C VAL A 97 17.11 -7.89 -4.96
N THR A 98 16.41 -8.83 -4.31
CA THR A 98 16.10 -10.14 -4.92
C THR A 98 15.12 -10.03 -6.07
N VAL A 99 14.10 -9.16 -6.01
CA VAL A 99 13.20 -8.94 -7.17
C VAL A 99 13.93 -8.27 -8.34
N LEU A 100 14.84 -7.33 -8.09
CA LEU A 100 15.69 -6.76 -9.15
C LEU A 100 16.60 -7.82 -9.81
N ILE A 101 17.22 -8.70 -9.00
CA ILE A 101 18.02 -9.82 -9.50
C ILE A 101 17.15 -10.81 -10.31
N LEU A 102 15.92 -11.11 -9.87
CA LEU A 102 15.00 -11.97 -10.61
C LEU A 102 14.58 -11.38 -11.95
N VAL A 103 14.30 -10.08 -12.03
CA VAL A 103 14.01 -9.38 -13.30
C VAL A 103 15.22 -9.41 -14.25
N ALA A 104 16.44 -9.24 -13.72
CA ALA A 104 17.65 -9.35 -14.52
C ALA A 104 17.93 -10.80 -14.98
N ALA A 105 17.70 -11.79 -14.11
CA ALA A 105 17.85 -13.22 -14.43
C ALA A 105 16.79 -13.76 -15.40
N LEU A 106 15.63 -13.11 -15.49
CA LEU A 106 14.59 -13.44 -16.47
C LEU A 106 15.08 -13.25 -17.92
N VAL A 107 16.04 -12.34 -18.15
CA VAL A 107 16.60 -12.04 -19.48
C VAL A 107 17.28 -13.27 -20.11
N PRO A 108 18.33 -13.88 -19.52
CA PRO A 108 18.93 -15.10 -20.09
C PRO A 108 17.97 -16.29 -20.07
N VAL A 109 17.03 -16.37 -19.12
CA VAL A 109 16.03 -17.44 -19.06
C VAL A 109 15.09 -17.40 -20.27
N LEU A 110 14.61 -16.22 -20.69
CA LEU A 110 13.78 -16.07 -21.88
C LEU A 110 14.59 -16.15 -23.18
N ALA A 111 15.86 -15.71 -23.16
CA ALA A 111 16.74 -15.79 -24.32
C ALA A 111 16.99 -17.24 -24.77
N VAL A 112 17.07 -18.20 -23.83
CA VAL A 112 17.16 -19.65 -24.13
C VAL A 112 15.93 -20.19 -24.89
N TRP A 113 14.81 -19.45 -24.90
CA TRP A 113 13.59 -19.78 -25.65
C TRP A 113 13.44 -18.96 -26.95
N GLU A 114 14.51 -18.28 -27.42
CA GLU A 114 14.50 -17.35 -28.56
C GLU A 114 13.53 -16.15 -28.37
N ILE A 115 13.17 -15.82 -27.12
CA ILE A 115 12.28 -14.70 -26.76
C ILE A 115 13.12 -13.57 -26.16
N TYR A 116 13.04 -12.38 -26.76
CA TYR A 116 13.70 -11.18 -26.22
C TYR A 116 12.75 -10.34 -25.37
N PHE A 117 13.09 -10.22 -24.09
CA PHE A 117 12.43 -9.36 -23.10
C PHE A 117 13.30 -8.13 -22.83
N PRO A 118 12.84 -6.88 -23.07
CA PRO A 118 13.57 -5.67 -22.72
C PRO A 118 13.49 -5.39 -21.21
N PRO A 119 14.57 -5.58 -20.42
CA PRO A 119 14.49 -5.50 -18.97
C PRO A 119 14.47 -4.06 -18.44
N MET A 120 14.98 -3.06 -19.19
CA MET A 120 15.28 -1.74 -18.63
C MET A 120 14.04 -1.04 -18.08
N MET A 121 12.91 -1.15 -18.77
CA MET A 121 11.62 -0.61 -18.30
C MET A 121 11.22 -1.25 -16.96
N THR A 122 11.29 -2.57 -16.88
CA THR A 122 10.90 -3.32 -15.67
C THR A 122 11.83 -2.99 -14.50
N LEU A 123 13.16 -3.01 -14.74
CA LEU A 123 14.18 -2.72 -13.72
C LEU A 123 14.04 -1.31 -13.14
N VAL A 124 13.87 -0.29 -13.99
CA VAL A 124 13.72 1.11 -13.54
C VAL A 124 12.42 1.29 -12.75
N GLY A 125 11.31 0.73 -13.21
CA GLY A 125 10.03 0.80 -12.49
C GLY A 125 10.09 0.13 -11.12
N VAL A 126 10.63 -1.09 -11.06
CA VAL A 126 10.79 -1.87 -9.83
C VAL A 126 11.75 -1.17 -8.85
N PHE A 127 12.89 -0.68 -9.32
CA PHE A 127 13.86 0.05 -8.49
C PHE A 127 13.24 1.32 -7.89
N TRP A 128 12.55 2.12 -8.71
CA TRP A 128 11.95 3.38 -8.24
C TRP A 128 10.77 3.14 -7.31
N SER A 129 9.93 2.13 -7.61
CA SER A 129 8.80 1.73 -6.75
C SER A 129 9.29 1.27 -5.37
N TRP A 130 10.35 0.45 -5.33
CA TRP A 130 11.02 0.03 -4.09
C TRP A 130 11.64 1.21 -3.33
N PHE A 131 12.31 2.13 -4.02
CA PHE A 131 12.90 3.32 -3.40
C PHE A 131 11.82 4.22 -2.76
N CYS A 132 10.70 4.44 -3.44
CA CYS A 132 9.55 5.15 -2.87
C CYS A 132 8.98 4.44 -1.64
N ALA A 133 8.83 3.11 -1.67
CA ALA A 133 8.35 2.33 -0.53
C ALA A 133 9.31 2.40 0.67
N MET A 134 10.63 2.32 0.43
CA MET A 134 11.66 2.47 1.46
C MET A 134 11.66 3.88 2.08
N MET A 135 11.49 4.94 1.27
CA MET A 135 11.31 6.29 1.81
C MET A 135 10.04 6.41 2.65
N TYR A 136 8.90 5.87 2.19
CA TYR A 136 7.64 5.91 2.95
C TYR A 136 7.77 5.24 4.32
N VAL A 137 8.35 4.02 4.35
CA VAL A 137 8.67 3.25 5.57
C VAL A 137 9.62 4.01 6.50
N SER A 138 10.56 4.79 5.96
CA SER A 138 11.52 5.56 6.76
C SER A 138 10.88 6.75 7.49
N HIS A 139 9.67 7.15 7.12
CA HIS A 139 8.95 8.29 7.71
C HIS A 139 7.66 7.90 8.45
N HIS A 140 7.22 6.63 8.42
CA HIS A 140 5.98 6.17 9.04
C HIS A 140 6.18 4.84 9.76
N GLU A 141 5.75 4.74 11.02
CA GLU A 141 5.72 3.46 11.73
C GLU A 141 4.63 2.57 11.15
N MET A 142 5.02 1.37 10.71
CA MET A 142 4.12 0.38 10.13
C MET A 142 3.52 -0.52 11.22
N PRO A 143 2.22 -0.89 11.12
CA PRO A 143 1.57 -1.73 12.14
C PRO A 143 2.21 -3.13 12.27
N CYS A 144 2.86 -3.65 11.23
CA CYS A 144 3.57 -4.92 11.29
C CYS A 144 4.82 -4.89 12.21
N GLU A 145 5.45 -3.72 12.43
CA GLU A 145 6.54 -3.59 13.41
C GLU A 145 6.00 -3.66 14.85
N LEU A 146 4.84 -3.03 15.12
CA LEU A 146 4.19 -3.04 16.43
C LEU A 146 3.71 -4.44 16.82
N LEU A 147 3.34 -5.28 15.85
CA LEU A 147 2.99 -6.70 16.06
C LEU A 147 4.22 -7.60 16.21
N GLY A 148 5.35 -7.24 15.60
CA GLY A 148 6.63 -7.96 15.73
C GLY A 148 7.36 -7.67 17.05
N ALA A 149 7.08 -6.53 17.69
CA ALA A 149 7.58 -6.21 19.01
C ALA A 149 7.01 -7.20 20.05
N LYS A 150 7.88 -7.96 20.72
CA LYS A 150 7.49 -8.74 21.91
C LYS A 150 6.78 -7.81 22.89
N PRO A 151 5.67 -8.23 23.54
CA PRO A 151 4.98 -7.40 24.52
C PRO A 151 5.88 -7.16 25.72
N THR A 152 6.60 -6.04 25.71
CA THR A 152 7.10 -5.42 26.93
C THR A 152 5.88 -5.13 27.80
N PRO A 153 5.92 -5.44 29.10
CA PRO A 153 4.76 -5.21 29.97
C PRO A 153 4.50 -3.71 30.00
N VAL A 154 3.43 -3.28 29.31
CA VAL A 154 2.96 -1.90 29.33
C VAL A 154 2.75 -1.56 30.80
N LYS A 155 3.59 -0.66 31.33
CA LYS A 155 3.33 -0.03 32.62
C LYS A 155 2.13 0.87 32.44
N THR A 156 0.95 0.26 32.54
CA THR A 156 -0.34 0.93 32.55
C THR A 156 -0.34 1.88 33.74
N LYS A 157 0.11 3.12 33.50
CA LYS A 157 -0.36 4.25 34.29
C LYS A 157 -1.87 4.17 34.23
N LYS A 158 -2.50 3.93 35.38
CA LYS A 158 -3.94 4.03 35.50
C LYS A 158 -4.32 5.40 34.93
N VAL A 159 -5.14 5.39 33.87
CA VAL A 159 -6.08 6.50 33.70
C VAL A 159 -7.09 6.25 34.82
N ASP A 160 -6.88 6.92 35.95
CA ASP A 160 -7.73 6.76 37.12
C ASP A 160 -9.13 7.26 36.77
N ALA A 161 -10.03 6.33 36.47
CA ALA A 161 -11.44 6.59 36.28
C ALA A 161 -12.03 7.09 37.61
N PRO A 162 -12.50 8.35 37.71
CA PRO A 162 -13.10 8.84 38.94
C PRO A 162 -14.51 8.26 39.05
N SER A 163 -14.67 7.14 39.77
CA SER A 163 -15.98 6.55 40.03
C SER A 163 -16.08 5.95 41.43
N ALA A 164 -16.49 6.81 42.37
CA ALA A 164 -17.15 6.42 43.61
C ALA A 164 -18.17 7.54 43.94
N ALA A 165 -19.42 7.15 44.19
CA ALA A 165 -20.54 8.04 44.53
C ALA A 165 -20.98 7.74 46.00
N PRO A 166 -22.19 8.05 46.50
CA PRO A 166 -23.24 8.97 46.04
C PRO A 166 -23.83 9.90 47.15
N ALA A 167 -24.61 10.93 46.76
CA ALA A 167 -25.56 11.62 47.66
C ALA A 167 -26.72 12.27 46.87
N LYS A 168 -27.85 12.58 47.54
CA LYS A 168 -29.12 13.02 46.90
C LYS A 168 -29.42 14.50 47.17
N ALA A 169 -29.85 15.27 46.16
CA ALA A 169 -31.00 16.22 46.21
C ALA A 169 -31.18 17.04 44.89
N LYS A 170 -32.42 17.47 44.64
CA LYS A 170 -32.90 18.52 43.70
C LYS A 170 -33.41 19.73 44.55
N PRO A 171 -33.80 20.95 44.05
CA PRO A 171 -34.38 21.23 42.72
C PRO A 171 -34.16 22.63 42.03
N VAL A 172 -34.52 22.70 40.73
CA VAL A 172 -35.23 23.81 40.02
C VAL A 172 -34.54 25.15 39.64
N ALA A 173 -35.04 25.74 38.53
CA ALA A 173 -34.75 27.05 37.89
C ALA A 173 -33.37 27.20 37.18
N GLU A 174 -33.24 27.95 36.06
CA GLU A 174 -34.22 28.70 35.25
C GLU A 174 -33.84 28.67 33.74
N GLN A 175 -34.76 29.08 32.85
CA GLN A 175 -34.56 29.29 31.40
C GLN A 175 -34.16 30.76 31.12
N PRO A 176 -33.76 31.22 29.90
CA PRO A 176 -34.16 30.78 28.54
C PRO A 176 -32.95 30.22 27.71
N THR A 177 -32.62 30.46 26.41
CA THR A 177 -33.06 31.40 25.35
C THR A 177 -32.80 30.84 23.92
N THR A 178 -32.87 31.71 22.92
CA THR A 178 -32.83 31.48 21.46
C THR A 178 -31.39 31.53 20.89
N THR A 179 -31.04 31.02 19.68
CA THR A 179 -31.79 31.18 18.42
C THR A 179 -31.55 30.08 17.36
N LYS A 180 -32.61 29.89 16.57
CA LYS A 180 -32.79 29.15 15.30
C LYS A 180 -31.69 29.41 14.24
N ALA A 181 -31.52 28.65 13.15
CA ALA A 181 -31.84 27.25 12.80
C ALA A 181 -31.40 26.97 11.33
N LYS A 182 -31.18 25.70 10.96
CA LYS A 182 -31.47 25.20 9.60
C LYS A 182 -31.66 23.66 9.60
N LYS A 183 -32.90 23.21 9.32
CA LYS A 183 -33.27 21.78 9.26
C LYS A 183 -34.44 21.58 8.28
N LYS A 184 -34.24 20.82 7.19
CA LYS A 184 -35.35 20.15 6.49
C LYS A 184 -34.85 19.03 5.56
N LYS A 185 -35.05 17.77 5.98
CA LYS A 185 -35.07 16.60 5.10
C LYS A 185 -36.04 15.57 5.69
N ARG A 186 -37.29 15.56 5.18
CA ARG A 186 -38.28 14.47 5.21
C ARG A 186 -39.62 14.98 4.69
N LYS A 187 -40.12 14.36 3.63
CA LYS A 187 -41.54 14.02 3.42
C LYS A 187 -41.53 12.55 3.03
N ALA A 188 -42.42 11.77 3.63
CA ALA A 188 -42.86 10.46 3.18
C ALA A 188 -44.38 10.48 3.37
N SER A 189 -45.13 9.92 2.42
CA SER A 189 -46.58 10.01 2.37
C SER A 189 -47.24 8.87 3.15
N ASP A 190 -48.53 9.04 3.41
CA ASP A 190 -49.44 8.01 3.88
C ASP A 190 -49.51 6.82 2.92
N ALA A 191 -49.88 5.66 3.47
CA ALA A 191 -50.42 4.50 2.78
C ALA A 191 -51.27 3.73 3.79
N ASP A 192 -52.53 3.45 3.43
CA ASP A 192 -53.56 2.96 4.36
C ASP A 192 -53.60 1.43 4.56
N ASP A 193 -54.27 1.07 5.66
CA ASP A 193 -55.20 -0.08 5.79
C ASP A 193 -54.70 -1.54 5.95
N LYS A 194 -55.54 -2.31 6.69
CA LYS A 194 -55.72 -3.79 6.77
C LYS A 194 -54.49 -4.70 6.53
N TYR A 195 -54.12 -5.59 7.46
CA TYR A 195 -54.96 -6.73 7.90
C TYR A 195 -54.26 -7.54 9.03
N LYS A 196 -55.02 -8.30 9.83
CA LYS A 196 -54.48 -9.32 10.77
C LYS A 196 -55.44 -10.48 11.01
N PRO A 197 -54.99 -11.71 10.74
CA PRO A 197 -55.07 -12.85 11.67
C PRO A 197 -53.64 -13.27 12.09
N LYS A 198 -53.33 -13.96 13.20
CA LYS A 198 -54.07 -14.64 14.30
C LYS A 198 -53.89 -16.18 14.31
N ASP A 199 -52.65 -16.58 14.51
CA ASP A 199 -52.22 -17.88 15.04
C ASP A 199 -51.78 -17.61 16.51
N LEU A 200 -52.37 -18.19 17.57
CA LEU A 200 -52.39 -19.60 17.99
C LEU A 200 -51.00 -20.04 18.51
N ILE A 201 -50.69 -19.69 19.76
CA ILE A 201 -50.62 -20.60 20.94
C ILE A 201 -49.48 -21.63 20.85
N ASP A 202 -48.46 -21.44 21.70
CA ASP A 202 -47.93 -22.46 22.63
C ASP A 202 -46.99 -21.77 23.64
N GLY A 203 -47.05 -22.16 24.93
CA GLY A 203 -46.28 -21.58 26.03
C GLY A 203 -47.12 -20.98 27.16
#